data_AF-F4Q7F4-F1
#
_entry.id   AF-F4Q7F4-F1
#
_cell.length_a   1.000
_cell.length_b   1.000
_cell.length_c   1.000
_cell.angle_alpha   90.00
_cell.angle_beta   90.00
_cell.angle_gamma   90.00
#
_symmetry.space_group_name_H-M   'P 1'
#
loop_
_entity.id
_entity.type
_entity.pdbx_description
1 polymer ?
#
loop_
_entity_poly.entity_id
_entity_poly.type
_entity_poly.pdbx_seq_one_letter_code
_entity_poly.pdbx_strand_id
1 'polypeptide(L)'
;MSKVRDPITDTACHILKGAVVTVLGTPVTASVECNNKVKGRLTVEYDSDVKPSDENVKRIEKEANNIVKANLPLKAFSMDRKEAETKYTESKVNNTYIYDKFPVPESVTTLTLVEIENWNINCCPAQHLEKTGDIGYIKIIGTNHRPQKKEFELRFEIVSKEAVEAEQAAQDKSRLEKEKKIKDEQDRLKRESTNIELVTKRVMEITLANQQDKSKAITEISTLLNILKNNSYMNGMNCTISKQ
;
A
#
# COMPACT_ATOMS: atom_id res chain seq x y z
N MET A 1 -23.23 -22.06 -17.15
CA MET A 1 -23.83 -21.19 -16.11
C MET A 1 -22.73 -20.31 -15.55
N SER A 2 -22.92 -18.99 -15.48
CA SER A 2 -22.00 -18.12 -14.73
C SER A 2 -21.96 -18.62 -13.29
N LYS A 3 -20.77 -18.66 -12.67
CA LYS A 3 -20.65 -18.99 -11.26
C LYS A 3 -21.41 -17.94 -10.44
N VAL A 4 -22.17 -18.39 -9.44
CA VAL A 4 -22.89 -17.50 -8.52
C VAL A 4 -21.88 -16.57 -7.85
N ARG A 5 -22.19 -15.28 -7.83
CA ARG A 5 -21.38 -14.27 -7.14
C ARG A 5 -21.76 -14.24 -5.66
N ASP A 6 -20.76 -14.13 -4.81
CA ASP A 6 -20.90 -13.96 -3.38
C ASP A 6 -21.14 -12.47 -3.07
N PRO A 7 -22.19 -12.14 -2.29
CA PRO A 7 -22.53 -10.74 -2.01
C PRO A 7 -21.41 -9.93 -1.37
N ILE A 8 -20.56 -10.55 -0.54
CA ILE A 8 -19.51 -9.83 0.18
C ILE A 8 -18.44 -9.35 -0.79
N THR A 9 -17.92 -10.25 -1.64
CA THR A 9 -16.85 -9.88 -2.57
C THR A 9 -17.35 -9.10 -3.77
N ASP A 10 -18.62 -9.24 -4.18
CA ASP A 10 -19.20 -8.37 -5.21
C ASP A 10 -19.40 -6.94 -4.69
N THR A 11 -19.91 -6.77 -3.46
CA THR A 11 -19.92 -5.45 -2.78
C THR A 11 -18.51 -4.87 -2.68
N ALA A 12 -17.50 -5.69 -2.35
CA ALA A 12 -16.11 -5.22 -2.24
C ALA A 12 -15.56 -4.75 -3.60
N CYS A 13 -15.92 -5.40 -4.70
CA CYS A 13 -15.59 -4.96 -6.04
C CYS A 13 -16.18 -3.58 -6.37
N HIS A 14 -17.41 -3.29 -5.97
CA HIS A 14 -18.01 -1.96 -6.17
C HIS A 14 -17.33 -0.87 -5.35
N ILE A 15 -16.93 -1.15 -4.11
CA ILE A 15 -16.14 -0.22 -3.30
C ILE A 15 -14.77 0.01 -3.94
N LEU A 16 -14.09 -1.06 -4.33
CA LEU A 16 -12.74 -1.01 -4.90
C LEU A 16 -12.74 -0.31 -6.27
N LYS A 17 -13.79 -0.49 -7.08
CA LYS A 17 -13.97 0.23 -8.35
C LYS A 17 -13.99 1.74 -8.14
N GLY A 18 -14.80 2.23 -7.19
CA GLY A 18 -14.82 3.66 -6.87
C GLY A 18 -13.43 4.19 -6.46
N ALA A 19 -12.68 3.42 -5.66
CA ALA A 19 -11.32 3.80 -5.25
C ALA A 19 -10.35 3.85 -6.44
N VAL A 20 -10.46 2.89 -7.36
CA VAL A 20 -9.67 2.87 -8.61
C VAL A 20 -9.98 4.08 -9.47
N VAL A 21 -11.24 4.49 -9.59
CA VAL A 21 -11.59 5.72 -10.33
C VAL A 21 -11.01 6.95 -9.67
N THR A 22 -11.13 7.06 -8.35
CA THR A 22 -10.60 8.21 -7.60
C THR A 22 -9.08 8.33 -7.70
N VAL A 23 -8.34 7.22 -7.72
CA VAL A 23 -6.86 7.24 -7.71
C VAL A 23 -6.26 7.18 -9.12
N LEU A 24 -6.79 6.34 -10.01
CA LEU A 24 -6.23 6.08 -11.33
C LEU A 24 -7.04 6.71 -12.47
N GLY A 25 -8.24 7.22 -12.20
CA GLY A 25 -9.09 7.83 -13.22
C GLY A 25 -9.68 6.86 -14.23
N THR A 26 -9.64 5.54 -13.97
CA THR A 26 -10.13 4.52 -14.91
C THR A 26 -11.45 3.89 -14.45
N PRO A 27 -12.57 4.14 -15.16
CA PRO A 27 -13.91 3.76 -14.69
C PRO A 27 -14.45 2.43 -15.22
N VAL A 28 -13.80 1.81 -16.20
CA VAL A 28 -14.33 0.61 -16.86
C VAL A 28 -13.77 -0.64 -16.22
N THR A 29 -14.66 -1.50 -15.74
CA THR A 29 -14.31 -2.85 -15.30
C THR A 29 -14.24 -3.79 -16.50
N ALA A 30 -13.11 -4.49 -16.63
CA ALA A 30 -12.90 -5.51 -17.66
C ALA A 30 -13.38 -6.89 -17.21
N SER A 31 -13.12 -7.27 -15.95
CA SER A 31 -13.61 -8.53 -15.38
C SER A 31 -13.63 -8.51 -13.86
N VAL A 32 -14.43 -9.40 -13.25
CA VAL A 32 -14.47 -9.62 -11.80
C VAL A 32 -14.44 -11.12 -11.49
N GLU A 33 -13.85 -11.48 -10.35
CA GLU A 33 -13.96 -12.82 -9.76
C GLU A 33 -14.44 -12.66 -8.31
N CYS A 34 -15.73 -12.94 -8.06
CA CYS A 34 -16.40 -12.75 -6.77
C CYS A 34 -17.13 -14.03 -6.33
N ASN A 35 -16.57 -15.22 -6.55
CA ASN A 35 -17.23 -16.50 -6.26
C ASN A 35 -16.89 -17.04 -4.85
N ASN A 36 -16.11 -16.30 -4.07
CA ASN A 36 -15.61 -16.66 -2.77
C ASN A 36 -15.91 -15.52 -1.80
N LYS A 37 -16.32 -15.84 -0.56
CA LYS A 37 -16.68 -14.84 0.46
C LYS A 37 -15.50 -14.02 1.02
N VAL A 38 -14.27 -14.51 0.85
CA VAL A 38 -13.05 -13.92 1.41
C VAL A 38 -12.19 -13.30 0.32
N LYS A 39 -12.04 -13.95 -0.84
CA LYS A 39 -11.09 -13.52 -1.88
C LYS A 39 -11.81 -13.11 -3.15
N GLY A 40 -11.33 -12.05 -3.77
CA GLY A 40 -11.85 -11.60 -5.06
C GLY A 40 -10.81 -10.95 -5.94
N ARG A 41 -11.22 -10.68 -7.18
CA ARG A 41 -10.42 -9.95 -8.16
C ARG A 41 -11.26 -8.90 -8.85
N LEU A 42 -10.67 -7.72 -9.03
CA LEU A 42 -11.18 -6.66 -9.89
C LEU A 42 -10.14 -6.39 -10.97
N THR A 43 -10.52 -6.57 -12.24
CA THR A 43 -9.70 -6.11 -13.38
C THR A 43 -10.38 -4.92 -14.01
N VAL A 44 -9.66 -3.81 -14.12
CA VAL A 44 -10.10 -2.60 -14.81
C VAL A 44 -9.36 -2.44 -16.14
N GLU A 45 -9.96 -1.69 -17.06
CA GLU A 45 -9.18 -1.12 -18.16
C GLU A 45 -8.13 -0.17 -17.60
N TYR A 46 -6.95 -0.16 -18.20
CA TYR A 46 -5.86 0.71 -17.81
C TYR A 46 -4.92 0.90 -19.00
N ASP A 47 -5.12 2.00 -19.73
CA ASP A 47 -4.39 2.34 -20.95
C ASP A 47 -3.10 3.10 -20.63
N SER A 48 -2.17 2.40 -19.98
CA SER A 48 -0.84 2.90 -19.67
C SER A 48 0.16 1.75 -19.68
N ASP A 49 1.34 2.02 -20.25
CA ASP A 49 2.47 1.09 -20.24
C ASP A 49 3.21 1.07 -18.90
N VAL A 50 2.96 2.05 -18.04
CA VAL A 50 3.57 2.15 -16.71
C VAL A 50 2.64 1.57 -15.66
N LYS A 51 3.12 0.57 -14.92
CA LYS A 51 2.41 -0.03 -13.80
C LYS A 51 2.11 1.03 -12.72
N PRO A 52 0.90 1.03 -12.11
CA PRO A 52 0.63 1.85 -10.93
C PRO A 52 1.66 1.61 -9.82
N SER A 53 2.17 2.69 -9.23
CA SER A 53 3.13 2.62 -8.13
C SER A 53 2.53 1.95 -6.89
N ASP A 54 3.39 1.47 -6.01
CA ASP A 54 2.95 0.90 -4.72
C ASP A 54 2.21 1.95 -3.87
N GLU A 55 2.54 3.23 -4.00
CA GLU A 55 1.82 4.32 -3.36
C GLU A 55 0.39 4.46 -3.92
N ASN A 56 0.19 4.33 -5.23
CA ASN A 56 -1.15 4.32 -5.82
C ASN A 56 -1.95 3.12 -5.31
N VAL A 57 -1.35 1.93 -5.22
CA VAL A 57 -2.03 0.73 -4.69
C VAL A 57 -2.44 0.94 -3.22
N LYS A 58 -1.55 1.49 -2.39
CA LYS A 58 -1.85 1.85 -1.00
C LYS A 58 -2.96 2.89 -0.89
N ARG A 59 -2.97 3.88 -1.78
CA ARG A 59 -4.05 4.89 -1.84
C ARG A 59 -5.38 4.27 -2.22
N ILE A 60 -5.42 3.36 -3.19
CA ILE A 60 -6.64 2.63 -3.57
C ILE A 60 -7.18 1.85 -2.37
N GLU A 61 -6.32 1.08 -1.69
CA GLU A 61 -6.72 0.34 -0.49
C GLU A 61 -7.25 1.27 0.62
N LYS A 62 -6.55 2.38 0.87
CA LYS A 62 -6.96 3.37 1.86
C LYS A 62 -8.33 3.97 1.54
N GLU A 63 -8.54 4.42 0.30
CA GLU A 63 -9.81 5.05 -0.08
C GLU A 63 -10.98 4.04 -0.06
N ALA A 64 -10.76 2.80 -0.50
CA ALA A 64 -11.75 1.74 -0.37
C ALA A 64 -12.16 1.54 1.10
N ASN A 65 -11.19 1.46 2.02
CA ASN A 65 -11.48 1.27 3.43
C ASN A 65 -12.03 2.52 4.14
N ASN A 66 -11.78 3.73 3.62
CA ASN A 66 -12.47 4.93 4.07
C ASN A 66 -13.98 4.82 3.84
N ILE A 67 -14.39 4.28 2.68
CA ILE A 67 -15.79 4.06 2.32
C ILE A 67 -16.42 2.93 3.14
N VAL A 68 -15.67 1.86 3.42
CA VAL A 68 -16.11 0.83 4.37
C VAL A 68 -16.36 1.45 5.75
N LYS A 69 -15.42 2.26 6.25
CA LYS A 69 -15.55 2.95 7.55
C LYS A 69 -16.72 3.94 7.58
N ALA A 70 -17.03 4.59 6.46
CA ALA A 70 -18.15 5.51 6.33
C ALA A 70 -19.53 4.81 6.42
N ASN A 71 -19.56 3.47 6.29
CA ASN A 71 -20.77 2.65 6.44
C ASN A 71 -21.95 3.14 5.60
N LEU A 72 -21.67 3.48 4.34
CA LEU A 72 -22.65 4.01 3.40
C LEU A 72 -23.63 2.92 2.95
N PRO A 73 -24.90 3.27 2.68
CA PRO A 73 -25.86 2.32 2.13
C PRO A 73 -25.50 1.94 0.68
N LEU A 74 -25.64 0.66 0.35
CA LEU A 74 -25.70 0.16 -1.01
C LEU A 74 -27.16 0.10 -1.45
N LYS A 75 -27.54 0.98 -2.37
CA LYS A 75 -28.90 1.05 -2.89
C LYS A 75 -29.01 0.20 -4.15
N ALA A 76 -29.70 -0.93 -4.07
CA ALA A 76 -30.10 -1.72 -5.23
C ALA A 76 -31.52 -1.34 -5.66
N PHE A 77 -31.72 -0.96 -6.92
CA PHE A 77 -33.02 -0.54 -7.43
C PHE A 77 -33.16 -0.79 -8.93
N SER A 78 -34.40 -0.83 -9.40
CA SER A 78 -34.72 -0.97 -10.82
C SER A 78 -35.05 0.38 -11.45
N MET A 79 -34.63 0.58 -12.70
CA MET A 79 -34.90 1.80 -13.47
C MET A 79 -35.09 1.45 -14.95
N ASP A 80 -35.94 2.18 -15.66
CA ASP A 80 -36.01 2.04 -17.13
C ASP A 80 -34.63 2.32 -17.74
N ARG A 81 -34.25 1.54 -18.75
CA ARG A 81 -32.94 1.65 -19.38
C ARG A 81 -32.67 3.05 -19.91
N LYS A 82 -33.63 3.65 -20.63
CA LYS A 82 -33.43 4.96 -21.26
C LYS A 82 -33.31 6.03 -20.19
N GLU A 83 -34.16 5.96 -19.16
CA GLU A 83 -34.09 6.89 -18.03
C GLU A 83 -32.74 6.80 -17.30
N ALA A 84 -32.23 5.59 -17.06
CA ALA A 84 -30.92 5.38 -16.44
C ALA A 84 -29.77 5.93 -17.29
N GLU A 85 -29.78 5.64 -18.59
CA GLU A 85 -28.77 6.10 -19.55
C GLU A 85 -28.74 7.63 -19.60
N THR A 86 -29.89 8.30 -19.70
CA THR A 86 -29.98 9.76 -19.64
C THR A 86 -29.45 10.30 -18.32
N LYS A 87 -29.99 9.83 -17.19
CA LYS A 87 -29.63 10.32 -15.85
C LYS A 87 -28.13 10.22 -15.57
N TYR A 88 -27.52 9.06 -15.79
CA TYR A 88 -26.13 8.83 -15.41
C TYR A 88 -25.12 9.28 -16.49
N THR A 89 -25.59 9.67 -17.68
CA THR A 89 -24.79 10.45 -18.64
C THR A 89 -24.70 11.92 -18.21
N GLU A 90 -25.81 12.52 -17.79
CA GLU A 90 -25.88 13.91 -17.36
C GLU A 90 -25.27 14.14 -15.97
N SER A 91 -25.51 13.20 -15.04
CA SER A 91 -25.10 13.28 -13.64
C SER A 91 -24.31 12.03 -13.24
N LYS A 92 -23.01 12.04 -13.53
CA LYS A 92 -22.12 10.93 -13.18
C LYS A 92 -21.91 10.79 -11.68
N VAL A 93 -21.79 9.56 -11.20
CA VAL A 93 -21.38 9.22 -9.82
C VAL A 93 -19.88 8.93 -9.82
N ASN A 94 -19.06 9.80 -9.25
CA ASN A 94 -17.58 9.63 -9.17
C ASN A 94 -16.93 9.26 -10.52
N ASN A 95 -17.40 9.85 -11.63
CA ASN A 95 -16.95 9.50 -12.99
C ASN A 95 -17.05 8.00 -13.36
N THR A 96 -17.88 7.22 -12.67
CA THR A 96 -18.19 5.82 -13.00
C THR A 96 -19.31 5.73 -14.04
N TYR A 97 -19.49 4.52 -14.60
CA TYR A 97 -20.50 4.21 -15.60
C TYR A 97 -21.42 3.09 -15.13
N ILE A 98 -22.70 3.17 -15.53
CA ILE A 98 -23.66 2.09 -15.31
C ILE A 98 -23.26 0.81 -16.05
N TYR A 99 -22.51 0.92 -17.14
CA TYR A 99 -22.04 -0.23 -17.93
C TYR A 99 -20.53 -0.42 -17.81
N ASP A 100 -20.14 -1.69 -17.76
CA ASP A 100 -18.76 -2.17 -17.82
C ASP A 100 -18.61 -3.06 -19.07
N LYS A 101 -17.52 -3.84 -19.21
CA LYS A 101 -17.35 -4.80 -20.32
C LYS A 101 -18.30 -6.02 -20.30
N PHE A 102 -19.34 -5.97 -19.47
CA PHE A 102 -20.39 -6.98 -19.40
C PHE A 102 -21.62 -6.45 -20.15
N PRO A 103 -21.78 -6.75 -21.45
CA PRO A 103 -22.89 -6.19 -22.23
C PRO A 103 -24.23 -6.66 -21.67
N VAL A 104 -25.16 -5.72 -21.53
CA VAL A 104 -26.55 -6.01 -21.17
C VAL A 104 -27.33 -6.25 -22.46
N PRO A 105 -28.06 -7.37 -22.63
CA PRO A 105 -28.80 -7.66 -23.86
C PRO A 105 -29.80 -6.56 -24.21
N GLU A 106 -29.95 -6.22 -25.49
CA GLU A 106 -30.85 -5.15 -25.94
C GLU A 106 -32.32 -5.37 -25.51
N SER A 107 -32.74 -6.63 -25.35
CA SER A 107 -34.07 -6.99 -24.88
C SER A 107 -34.39 -6.58 -23.43
N VAL A 108 -33.38 -6.26 -22.61
CA VAL A 108 -33.58 -5.84 -21.21
C VAL A 108 -33.96 -4.36 -21.16
N THR A 109 -35.24 -4.04 -20.94
CA THR A 109 -35.70 -2.65 -20.89
C THR A 109 -35.63 -2.04 -19.49
N THR A 110 -35.47 -2.85 -18.44
CA THR A 110 -35.35 -2.40 -17.06
C THR A 110 -34.02 -2.88 -16.49
N LEU A 111 -33.18 -1.95 -16.06
CA LEU A 111 -31.88 -2.24 -15.46
C LEU A 111 -32.03 -2.44 -13.95
N THR A 112 -31.24 -3.35 -13.39
CA THR A 112 -31.00 -3.40 -11.94
C THR A 112 -29.67 -2.71 -11.66
N LEU A 113 -29.75 -1.57 -10.99
CA LEU A 113 -28.61 -0.73 -10.65
C LEU A 113 -28.25 -0.89 -9.18
N VAL A 114 -26.96 -0.84 -8.87
CA VAL A 114 -26.41 -0.76 -7.53
C VAL A 114 -25.61 0.53 -7.40
N GLU A 115 -25.96 1.34 -6.41
CA GLU A 115 -25.34 2.64 -6.16
C GLU A 115 -24.78 2.74 -4.74
N ILE A 116 -23.53 3.18 -4.65
CA ILE A 116 -22.95 3.76 -3.44
C ILE A 116 -22.85 5.26 -3.73
N GLU A 117 -23.58 6.05 -2.94
CA GLU A 117 -23.77 7.49 -3.16
C GLU A 117 -22.42 8.22 -3.32
N ASN A 118 -22.31 9.04 -4.38
CA ASN A 118 -21.11 9.78 -4.75
C ASN A 118 -19.83 8.94 -4.91
N TRP A 119 -19.95 7.61 -5.03
CA TRP A 119 -18.80 6.70 -5.04
C TRP A 119 -18.77 5.75 -6.23
N ASN A 120 -19.86 5.02 -6.48
CA ASN A 120 -19.93 4.07 -7.59
C ASN A 120 -21.38 3.80 -8.02
N ILE A 121 -21.64 3.76 -9.32
CA ILE A 121 -22.88 3.23 -9.90
C ILE A 121 -22.57 2.11 -10.89
N ASN A 122 -23.37 1.05 -10.90
CA ASN A 122 -23.24 -0.05 -11.84
C ASN A 122 -24.57 -0.74 -12.12
N CYS A 123 -24.76 -1.26 -13.34
CA CYS A 123 -25.78 -2.24 -13.66
C CYS A 123 -25.30 -3.63 -13.22
N CYS A 124 -25.77 -4.08 -12.05
CA CYS A 124 -25.43 -5.38 -11.49
C CYS A 124 -26.69 -6.01 -10.87
N PRO A 125 -27.24 -7.09 -11.45
CA PRO A 125 -28.42 -7.77 -10.90
C PRO A 125 -28.09 -8.76 -9.78
N ALA A 126 -26.82 -8.90 -9.40
CA ALA A 126 -26.40 -9.78 -8.32
C ALA A 126 -26.87 -9.26 -6.95
N GLN A 127 -26.85 -10.14 -5.95
CA GLN A 127 -27.09 -9.74 -4.57
C GLN A 127 -25.84 -9.09 -3.97
N HIS A 128 -26.06 -8.12 -3.10
CA HIS A 128 -25.03 -7.33 -2.44
C HIS A 128 -25.38 -7.18 -0.96
N LEU A 129 -24.40 -6.80 -0.14
CA LEU A 129 -24.65 -6.32 1.21
C LEU A 129 -25.40 -4.98 1.17
N GLU A 130 -26.13 -4.67 2.25
CA GLU A 130 -26.91 -3.43 2.36
C GLU A 130 -26.06 -2.21 2.70
N LYS A 131 -24.90 -2.41 3.34
CA LYS A 131 -23.99 -1.32 3.74
C LYS A 131 -22.54 -1.69 3.49
N THR A 132 -21.72 -0.67 3.21
CA THR A 132 -20.28 -0.84 2.99
C THR A 132 -19.56 -1.33 4.24
N GLY A 133 -20.07 -0.99 5.44
CA GLY A 133 -19.46 -1.36 6.72
C GLY A 133 -19.51 -2.86 7.04
N ASP A 134 -20.38 -3.61 6.36
CA ASP A 134 -20.58 -5.04 6.61
C ASP A 134 -19.50 -5.94 5.97
N ILE A 135 -18.60 -5.37 5.16
CA ILE A 135 -17.51 -6.12 4.49
C ILE A 135 -16.38 -6.50 5.46
N GLY A 136 -16.05 -5.68 6.46
CA GLY A 136 -14.82 -5.84 7.25
C GLY A 136 -13.71 -4.91 6.75
N TYR A 137 -12.58 -5.44 6.28
CA TYR A 137 -11.49 -4.65 5.69
C TYR A 137 -11.02 -5.27 4.38
N ILE A 138 -10.84 -4.44 3.35
CA ILE A 138 -10.39 -4.87 2.02
C ILE A 138 -8.86 -4.73 1.96
N LYS A 139 -8.15 -5.86 1.89
CA LYS A 139 -6.69 -5.89 1.76
C LYS A 139 -6.29 -6.29 0.34
N ILE A 140 -5.50 -5.48 -0.34
CA ILE A 140 -4.95 -5.78 -1.66
C ILE A 140 -3.74 -6.69 -1.49
N ILE A 141 -3.89 -7.95 -1.86
CA ILE A 141 -2.86 -9.00 -1.70
C ILE A 141 -1.94 -9.13 -2.93
N GLY A 142 -2.28 -8.47 -4.04
CA GLY A 142 -1.39 -8.43 -5.20
C GLY A 142 -2.01 -7.74 -6.39
N THR A 143 -1.15 -7.36 -7.33
CA THR A 143 -1.53 -6.68 -8.55
C THR A 143 -0.95 -7.39 -9.78
N ASN A 144 -1.60 -7.23 -10.93
CA ASN A 144 -1.09 -7.72 -12.21
C ASN A 144 -1.41 -6.71 -13.32
N HIS A 145 -0.38 -6.08 -13.88
CA HIS A 145 -0.51 -5.08 -14.94
C HIS A 145 -0.19 -5.73 -16.29
N ARG A 146 -1.12 -5.60 -17.23
CA ARG A 146 -1.08 -6.25 -18.55
C ARG A 146 -1.21 -5.17 -19.63
N PRO A 147 -0.12 -4.45 -19.96
CA PRO A 147 -0.18 -3.31 -20.90
C PRO A 147 -0.67 -3.70 -22.29
N GLN A 148 -0.27 -4.88 -22.80
CA GLN A 148 -0.74 -5.41 -24.09
C GLN A 148 -2.27 -5.61 -24.16
N LYS A 149 -2.91 -5.87 -23.01
CA LYS A 149 -4.37 -6.01 -22.90
C LYS A 149 -5.05 -4.72 -22.43
N LYS A 150 -4.28 -3.69 -22.09
CA LYS A 150 -4.74 -2.46 -21.43
C LYS A 150 -5.54 -2.77 -20.16
N GLU A 151 -4.99 -3.64 -19.31
CA GLU A 151 -5.67 -4.09 -18.09
C GLU A 151 -4.79 -3.95 -16.84
N PHE A 152 -5.43 -3.65 -15.72
CA PHE A 152 -4.83 -3.72 -14.39
C PHE A 152 -5.73 -4.51 -13.45
N GLU A 153 -5.19 -5.61 -12.90
CA GLU A 153 -5.90 -6.48 -11.96
C GLU A 153 -5.43 -6.22 -10.54
N LEU A 154 -6.40 -6.09 -9.64
CA LEU A 154 -6.25 -6.06 -8.19
C LEU A 154 -6.82 -7.36 -7.62
N ARG A 155 -5.98 -8.13 -6.93
CA ARG A 155 -6.43 -9.26 -6.09
C ARG A 155 -6.56 -8.76 -4.67
N PHE A 156 -7.69 -9.05 -4.05
CA PHE A 156 -7.96 -8.63 -2.69
C PHE A 156 -8.46 -9.79 -1.83
N GLU A 157 -8.34 -9.62 -0.53
CA GLU A 157 -9.00 -10.45 0.47
C GLU A 157 -9.71 -9.58 1.50
N ILE A 158 -10.77 -10.15 2.06
CA ILE A 158 -11.52 -9.59 3.16
C ILE A 158 -10.93 -10.11 4.45
N VAL A 159 -10.41 -9.20 5.27
CA VAL A 159 -9.87 -9.50 6.60
C VAL A 159 -10.72 -8.87 7.68
N SER A 160 -10.71 -9.47 8.86
CA SER A 160 -11.38 -8.87 10.01
C SER A 160 -10.60 -7.65 10.49
N LYS A 161 -11.29 -6.73 11.16
CA LYS A 161 -10.67 -5.52 11.71
C LYS A 161 -9.56 -5.86 12.71
N GLU A 162 -9.81 -6.87 13.55
CA GLU A 162 -8.89 -7.33 14.58
C GLU A 162 -7.60 -7.88 13.97
N ALA A 163 -7.70 -8.59 12.84
CA ALA A 163 -6.53 -9.10 12.12
C ALA A 163 -5.65 -7.96 11.58
N VAL A 164 -6.25 -6.89 11.06
CA VAL A 164 -5.51 -5.71 10.57
C VAL A 164 -4.84 -4.96 11.71
N GLU A 165 -5.55 -4.74 12.82
CA GLU A 165 -5.00 -4.07 14.00
C GLU A 165 -3.84 -4.86 14.61
N ALA A 166 -3.96 -6.19 14.66
CA ALA A 166 -2.88 -7.07 15.11
C ALA A 166 -1.65 -7.02 14.19
N GLU A 167 -1.85 -6.99 12.87
CA GLU A 167 -0.76 -6.91 11.89
C GLU A 167 -0.03 -5.56 11.99
N GLN A 168 -0.77 -4.44 12.13
CA GLN A 168 -0.19 -3.12 12.31
C GLN A 168 0.59 -3.02 13.64
N ALA A 169 0.02 -3.50 14.74
CA ALA A 169 0.70 -3.52 16.03
C ALA A 169 2.01 -4.33 15.97
N ALA A 170 2.01 -5.46 15.25
CA ALA A 170 3.21 -6.28 15.05
C ALA A 170 4.28 -5.55 14.21
N GLN A 171 3.87 -4.86 13.13
CA GLN A 171 4.76 -4.08 12.28
C GLN A 171 5.40 -2.90 13.05
N ASP A 172 4.60 -2.16 13.82
CA ASP A 172 5.06 -1.03 14.62
C ASP A 172 6.06 -1.49 15.69
N LYS A 173 5.76 -2.59 16.39
CA LYS A 173 6.68 -3.18 17.36
C LYS A 173 8.01 -3.58 16.72
N SER A 174 7.98 -4.26 15.57
CA SER A 174 9.19 -4.62 14.82
C SER A 174 9.99 -3.39 14.37
N ARG A 175 9.32 -2.32 13.94
CA ARG A 175 9.97 -1.06 13.57
C ARG A 175 10.65 -0.41 14.77
N LEU A 176 9.94 -0.27 15.89
CA LEU A 176 10.46 0.25 17.15
C LEU A 176 11.67 -0.56 17.65
N GLU A 177 11.62 -1.88 17.55
CA GLU A 177 12.74 -2.77 17.90
C GLU A 177 13.97 -2.55 17.00
N LYS A 178 13.77 -2.34 15.70
CA LYS A 178 14.87 -2.00 14.76
C LYS A 178 15.47 -0.63 15.07
N GLU A 179 14.64 0.38 15.28
CA GLU A 179 15.07 1.74 15.65
C GLU A 179 15.88 1.72 16.95
N LYS A 180 15.41 0.96 17.96
CA LYS A 180 16.14 0.77 19.23
C LYS A 180 17.48 0.08 19.01
N LYS A 181 17.54 -1.02 18.25
CA LYS A 181 18.81 -1.72 17.96
C LYS A 181 19.82 -0.82 17.24
N ILE A 182 19.37 -0.01 16.28
CA ILE A 182 20.23 0.95 15.58
C ILE A 182 20.78 1.97 16.57
N LYS A 183 19.93 2.51 17.45
CA LYS A 183 20.35 3.47 18.47
C LYS A 183 21.33 2.85 19.48
N ASP A 184 21.05 1.65 19.98
CA ASP A 184 21.91 0.94 20.93
C ASP A 184 23.29 0.63 20.31
N GLU A 185 23.35 0.26 19.03
CA GLU A 185 24.60 0.06 18.30
C GLU A 185 25.38 1.37 18.11
N GLN A 186 24.69 2.45 17.74
CA GLN A 186 25.29 3.78 17.62
C GLN A 186 25.86 4.26 18.96
N ASP A 187 25.12 4.06 20.06
CA ASP A 187 25.55 4.41 21.41
C ASP A 187 26.76 3.56 21.85
N ARG A 188 26.80 2.26 21.50
CA ARG A 188 27.96 1.38 21.76
C ARG A 188 29.19 1.87 21.02
N LEU A 189 29.11 2.07 19.71
CA LEU A 189 30.22 2.55 18.88
C LEU A 189 30.74 3.91 19.36
N LYS A 190 29.84 4.79 19.80
CA LYS A 190 30.21 6.08 20.38
C LYS A 190 31.01 5.92 21.68
N ARG A 191 30.59 5.03 22.59
CA ARG A 191 31.33 4.74 23.83
C ARG A 191 32.69 4.13 23.56
N GLU A 192 32.76 3.12 22.69
CA GLU A 192 34.01 2.44 22.33
C GLU A 192 35.03 3.39 21.69
N SER A 193 34.57 4.26 20.80
CA SER A 193 35.44 5.23 20.10
C SER A 193 35.92 6.39 20.99
N THR A 194 35.32 6.62 22.15
CA THR A 194 35.79 7.60 23.15
C THR A 194 36.51 6.97 24.35
N ASN A 195 36.54 5.63 24.44
CA ASN A 195 37.21 4.93 25.52
C ASN A 195 38.71 4.84 25.23
N ILE A 196 39.51 5.50 26.07
CA ILE A 196 40.96 5.58 25.88
C ILE A 196 41.64 4.21 25.88
N GLU A 197 41.19 3.27 26.72
CA GLU A 197 41.79 1.94 26.82
C GLU A 197 41.54 1.12 25.55
N LEU A 198 40.32 1.19 25.00
CA LEU A 198 39.97 0.54 23.74
C LEU A 198 40.67 1.17 22.55
N VAL A 199 40.74 2.50 22.50
CA VAL A 199 41.49 3.25 21.48
C VAL A 199 42.97 2.86 21.52
N THR A 200 43.60 2.87 22.69
CA THR A 200 45.00 2.49 22.86
C THR A 200 45.23 1.04 22.44
N LYS A 201 44.35 0.11 22.82
CA LYS A 201 44.42 -1.29 22.36
C LYS A 201 44.35 -1.41 20.85
N ARG A 202 43.41 -0.71 20.20
CA ARG A 202 43.23 -0.74 18.75
C ARG A 202 44.44 -0.15 18.02
N VAL A 203 45.04 0.92 18.54
CA VAL A 203 46.29 1.50 18.02
C VAL A 203 47.45 0.51 18.11
N MET A 204 47.56 -0.22 19.23
CA MET A 204 48.58 -1.27 19.38
C MET A 204 48.36 -2.42 18.37
N GLU A 205 47.11 -2.88 18.20
CA GLU A 205 46.75 -3.92 17.23
C GLU A 205 47.08 -3.50 15.78
N ILE A 206 46.72 -2.29 15.37
CA ILE A 206 47.02 -1.75 14.03
C ILE A 206 48.54 -1.68 13.81
N THR A 207 49.28 -1.22 14.82
CA THR A 207 50.75 -1.12 14.78
C THR A 207 51.39 -2.50 14.61
N LEU A 208 50.90 -3.51 15.33
CA LEU A 208 51.40 -4.88 15.25
C LEU A 208 51.03 -5.57 13.93
N ALA A 209 49.82 -5.34 13.41
CA ALA A 209 49.36 -5.94 12.15
C ALA A 209 50.08 -5.38 10.91
N ASN A 210 50.56 -4.14 10.98
CA ASN A 210 51.17 -3.43 9.85
C ASN A 210 52.67 -3.15 10.07
N GLN A 211 53.39 -4.02 10.77
CA GLN A 211 54.83 -3.84 11.07
C GLN A 211 55.71 -3.58 9.84
N GLN A 212 55.34 -4.15 8.68
CA GLN A 212 56.08 -4.00 7.42
C GLN A 212 55.56 -2.85 6.53
N ASP A 213 54.37 -2.30 6.82
CA ASP A 213 53.74 -1.21 6.07
C ASP A 213 53.34 -0.07 7.00
N LYS A 214 54.33 0.76 7.35
CA LYS A 214 54.14 1.91 8.24
C LYS A 214 53.16 2.93 7.68
N SER A 215 53.10 3.09 6.35
CA SER A 215 52.21 4.06 5.70
C SER A 215 50.74 3.68 5.91
N LYS A 216 50.44 2.39 5.75
CA LYS A 216 49.11 1.84 6.02
C LYS A 216 48.75 1.93 7.50
N ALA A 217 49.68 1.61 8.40
CA ALA A 217 49.48 1.76 9.85
C ALA A 217 49.09 3.21 10.23
N ILE A 218 49.83 4.20 9.72
CA ILE A 218 49.57 5.63 9.98
C ILE A 218 48.19 6.03 9.45
N THR A 219 47.80 5.55 8.29
CA THR A 219 46.50 5.86 7.68
C THR A 219 45.34 5.30 8.50
N GLU A 220 45.44 4.05 8.95
CA GLU A 220 44.43 3.39 9.78
C GLU A 220 44.31 4.06 11.17
N ILE A 221 45.45 4.37 11.81
CA ILE A 221 45.47 5.09 13.09
C ILE A 221 44.88 6.51 12.93
N SER A 222 45.23 7.23 11.87
CA SER A 222 44.70 8.57 11.60
C SER A 222 43.18 8.55 11.44
N THR A 223 42.66 7.53 10.77
CA THR A 223 41.21 7.32 10.62
C THR A 223 40.56 7.12 11.98
N LEU A 224 41.14 6.27 12.82
CA LEU A 224 40.65 6.00 14.17
C LEU A 224 40.67 7.25 15.07
N LEU A 225 41.74 8.03 15.04
CA LEU A 225 41.85 9.27 15.82
C LEU A 225 40.90 10.36 15.32
N ASN A 226 40.62 10.42 14.02
CA ASN A 226 39.60 11.32 13.47
C ASN A 226 38.18 10.95 13.96
N ILE A 227 37.86 9.65 14.06
CA ILE A 227 36.59 9.18 14.62
C ILE A 227 36.48 9.61 16.10
N LEU A 228 37.52 9.38 16.91
CA LEU A 228 37.58 9.83 18.30
C LEU A 228 37.37 11.35 18.41
N LYS A 229 38.09 12.14 17.61
CA LYS A 229 38.00 13.60 17.58
C LYS A 229 36.57 14.05 17.28
N ASN A 230 35.96 13.53 16.22
CA ASN A 230 34.60 13.90 15.82
C ASN A 230 33.58 13.55 16.91
N ASN A 231 33.69 12.37 17.53
CA ASN A 231 32.78 11.97 18.61
C ASN A 231 32.99 12.80 19.88
N SER A 232 34.21 13.25 20.17
CA SER A 232 34.52 14.16 21.28
C SER A 232 33.87 15.54 21.06
N TYR A 233 33.96 16.11 19.86
CA TYR A 233 33.28 17.37 19.51
C TYR A 233 31.76 17.27 19.62
N MET A 234 31.17 16.18 19.14
CA MET A 234 29.72 15.94 19.23
C MET A 234 29.23 15.80 20.69
N ASN A 235 30.14 15.61 21.65
CA ASN A 235 29.86 15.58 23.09
C ASN A 235 30.19 16.91 23.80
N GLY A 236 30.52 17.98 23.06
CA GLY A 236 30.85 19.29 23.63
C GLY A 236 32.25 19.38 24.23
N MET A 237 33.14 18.42 23.96
CA MET A 237 34.52 18.42 24.42
C MET A 237 35.46 18.94 23.32
N ASN A 238 36.41 19.81 23.68
CA ASN A 238 37.43 20.31 22.75
C ASN A 238 38.59 19.30 22.62
N CYS A 239 38.91 18.87 21.40
CA CYS A 239 40.01 17.95 21.14
C CYS A 239 40.84 18.37 19.91
N THR A 240 42.12 18.69 20.11
CA THR A 240 43.07 19.07 19.05
C THR A 240 44.08 17.95 18.79
N ILE A 241 44.27 17.58 17.52
CA ILE A 241 45.38 16.72 17.08
C ILE A 241 46.44 17.64 16.49
N SER A 242 47.55 17.87 17.19
CA SER A 242 48.68 18.63 16.65
C SER A 242 49.54 17.71 15.77
N LYS A 243 49.80 18.12 14.53
CA LYS A 243 50.85 17.50 13.72
C LYS A 243 52.20 18.02 14.24
N GLN A 244 53.02 17.13 14.80
CA GLN A 244 54.45 17.37 14.98
C GLN A 244 55.18 16.98 13.70
#